data_AF-A0A7Y8L749-F1
#
_entry.id   AF-A0A7Y8L749-F1
#
_cell.length_a   1.000
_cell.length_b   1.000
_cell.length_c   1.000
_cell.angle_alpha   90.00
_cell.angle_beta   90.00
_cell.angle_gamma   90.00
#
_symmetry.space_group_name_H-M   'P 1'
#
loop_
_entity.id
_entity.type
_entity.pdbx_description
1 polymer ?
#
loop_
_entity_poly.entity_id
_entity_poly.type
_entity_poly.pdbx_seq_one_letter_code
_entity_poly.pdbx_strand_id
1 'polypeptide(L)'
;MLKFVRNKLVSIQRKDKNTLTAHGVLEDDIYGLEIDVTLSLPDLEILSIEGKWGRTENSECPRAIPFLQEAVGLRMGEGFSRGIQKSVGRKACPHFANILLECCHAARDAAMVIQGETEKDKSPGPGFEEFLSSDAEKPASQSGGLFVSGPPRSGQEEESLPRAGKGKKSGGMIVDLHVHTLPASPCSSVPVGEIIAEAKKIGLDAICLTEHNHVWDPKEVAELSQKYDFLILRGNEITTDQGDMIVFGLEKDVQGIVKLEELRKAVSQAGGFMIVAHPFRGFLTFGVGKLGLTPEKAMERPLFKLVDGVEVLNSKVTKKENDFAARVAAGLRLPATGGSDAHEASAVGIYATRFSRVFQDEKGLIEALKSGDYSPIAFRGKTSERSVAIDRTT
;
A
#
# COMPACT_ATOMS: atom_id res chain seq x y z
N MET A 1 14.08 30.18 3.00
CA MET A 1 13.74 28.76 3.21
C MET A 1 12.29 28.58 2.78
N LEU A 2 12.02 27.84 1.70
CA LEU A 2 10.65 27.56 1.27
C LEU A 2 10.10 26.42 2.14
N LYS A 3 8.97 26.67 2.79
CA LYS A 3 8.26 25.73 3.68
C LYS A 3 7.06 25.20 2.87
N PHE A 4 6.79 23.90 2.96
CA PHE A 4 5.59 23.28 2.38
C PHE A 4 4.88 22.44 3.45
N VAL A 5 3.62 22.78 3.73
CA VAL A 5 2.71 22.20 4.72
C VAL A 5 1.44 21.81 4.03
N ARG A 6 0.87 20.66 4.38
CA ARG A 6 -0.46 20.22 3.96
C ARG A 6 -1.20 19.64 5.16
N ASN A 7 -2.37 20.18 5.44
CA ASN A 7 -3.29 19.73 6.46
C ASN A 7 -4.57 19.26 5.79
N LYS A 8 -5.10 18.11 6.23
CA LYS A 8 -6.42 17.63 5.85
C LYS A 8 -7.24 17.45 7.11
N LEU A 9 -8.47 17.95 7.12
CA LEU A 9 -9.42 17.81 8.20
C LEU A 9 -10.75 17.38 7.62
N VAL A 10 -11.41 16.41 8.24
CA VAL A 10 -12.79 16.05 7.94
C VAL A 10 -13.57 16.06 9.25
N SER A 11 -14.65 16.82 9.28
CA SER A 11 -15.57 16.90 10.41
C SER A 11 -16.92 16.33 9.98
N ILE A 12 -17.44 15.38 10.75
CA ILE A 12 -18.76 14.79 10.51
C ILE A 12 -19.73 15.31 11.57
N GLN A 13 -20.89 15.76 11.13
CA GLN A 13 -21.99 16.19 11.99
C GLN A 13 -23.27 15.51 11.55
N ARG A 14 -24.04 14.99 12.51
CA ARG A 14 -25.39 14.52 12.24
C ARG A 14 -26.33 15.71 12.22
N LYS A 15 -26.86 16.04 11.04
CA LYS A 15 -27.76 17.18 10.85
C LYS A 15 -29.17 16.86 11.35
N ASP A 16 -29.65 15.66 11.04
CA ASP A 16 -30.92 15.14 11.54
C ASP A 16 -30.93 13.60 11.57
N LYS A 17 -32.09 12.97 11.77
CA LYS A 17 -32.19 11.52 11.86
C LYS A 17 -31.75 10.79 10.59
N ASN A 18 -31.88 11.45 9.44
CA ASN A 18 -31.76 10.86 8.11
C ASN A 18 -30.57 11.43 7.32
N THR A 19 -29.82 12.40 7.85
CA THR A 19 -28.72 13.03 7.11
C THR A 19 -27.47 13.29 7.95
N LEU A 20 -26.32 13.10 7.31
CA LEU A 20 -24.99 13.51 7.80
C LEU A 20 -24.46 14.67 6.96
N THR A 21 -23.74 15.57 7.58
CA THR A 21 -22.95 16.59 6.89
C THR A 21 -21.47 16.34 7.18
N ALA A 22 -20.67 16.27 6.11
CA ALA A 22 -19.23 16.17 6.16
C ALA A 22 -18.61 17.47 5.66
N HIS A 23 -17.82 18.12 6.51
CA HIS A 23 -17.03 19.29 6.17
C HIS A 23 -15.56 18.89 6.04
N GLY A 24 -15.03 18.92 4.83
CA GLY A 24 -13.65 18.59 4.51
C GLY A 24 -12.84 19.86 4.21
N VAL A 25 -11.64 19.96 4.78
CA VAL A 25 -10.68 21.04 4.52
C VAL A 25 -9.37 20.41 4.10
N LEU A 26 -8.78 20.91 3.03
CA LEU A 26 -7.41 20.60 2.62
C LEU A 26 -6.68 21.91 2.43
N GLU A 27 -5.71 22.20 3.29
CA GLU A 27 -4.94 23.44 3.28
C GLU A 27 -3.45 23.11 3.11
N ASP A 28 -2.83 23.56 2.02
CA ASP A 28 -1.39 23.43 1.81
C ASP A 28 -0.72 24.66 1.18
N ASP A 29 0.59 24.80 1.31
CA ASP A 29 1.32 26.01 0.85
C ASP A 29 1.19 26.32 -0.67
N ILE A 30 0.68 25.40 -1.50
CA ILE A 30 0.36 25.61 -2.92
C ILE A 30 -1.13 25.94 -3.11
N TYR A 31 -2.04 25.21 -2.47
CA TYR A 31 -3.48 25.40 -2.60
C TYR A 31 -4.24 25.03 -1.33
N GLY A 32 -5.41 25.65 -1.17
CA GLY A 32 -6.32 25.44 -0.06
C GLY A 32 -7.74 25.32 -0.59
N LEU A 33 -8.48 24.30 -0.17
CA LEU A 33 -9.86 24.06 -0.57
C LEU A 33 -10.67 23.49 0.58
N GLU A 34 -11.98 23.68 0.49
CA GLU A 34 -12.94 23.11 1.42
C GLU A 34 -14.11 22.52 0.64
N ILE A 35 -14.74 21.52 1.23
CA ILE A 35 -15.91 20.84 0.68
C ILE A 35 -16.93 20.59 1.78
N ASP A 36 -18.20 20.87 1.47
CA ASP A 36 -19.34 20.59 2.33
C ASP A 36 -20.24 19.59 1.61
N VAL A 37 -20.45 18.43 2.21
CA VAL A 37 -21.20 17.32 1.60
C VAL A 37 -22.30 16.89 2.54
N THR A 38 -23.54 16.82 2.04
CA THR A 38 -24.65 16.21 2.79
C THR A 38 -24.93 14.82 2.25
N LEU A 39 -24.96 13.83 3.12
CA LEU A 39 -25.23 12.43 2.79
C LEU A 39 -26.50 11.93 3.45
N SER A 40 -27.26 11.09 2.75
CA SER A 40 -28.42 10.39 3.32
C SER A 40 -28.01 9.25 4.24
N LEU A 41 -28.89 8.87 5.17
CA LEU A 41 -28.81 7.63 5.94
C LEU A 41 -30.02 6.74 5.60
N PRO A 42 -29.84 5.41 5.54
CA PRO A 42 -28.59 4.67 5.74
C PRO A 42 -27.71 4.58 4.49
N ASP A 43 -28.24 4.97 3.33
CA ASP A 43 -27.67 4.66 2.01
C ASP A 43 -26.39 5.44 1.68
N LEU A 44 -26.08 6.52 2.40
CA LEU A 44 -24.92 7.39 2.14
C LEU A 44 -24.89 7.90 0.70
N GLU A 45 -26.06 8.31 0.21
CA GLU A 45 -26.19 8.98 -1.07
C GLU A 45 -25.84 10.46 -0.92
N ILE A 46 -25.02 11.00 -1.83
CA ILE A 46 -24.67 12.42 -1.85
C ILE A 46 -25.90 13.24 -2.25
N LEU A 47 -26.48 13.96 -1.29
CA LEU A 47 -27.66 14.80 -1.48
C LEU A 47 -27.29 16.22 -1.93
N SER A 48 -26.18 16.74 -1.42
CA SER A 48 -25.64 18.03 -1.83
C SER A 48 -24.14 18.05 -1.65
N ILE A 49 -23.49 18.90 -2.45
CA ILE A 49 -22.05 19.12 -2.42
C ILE A 49 -21.78 20.58 -2.76
N GLU A 50 -20.99 21.23 -1.94
CA GLU A 50 -20.48 22.58 -2.18
C GLU A 50 -18.97 22.55 -2.00
N GLY A 51 -18.25 23.33 -2.80
CA GLY A 51 -16.81 23.41 -2.71
C GLY A 51 -16.34 24.84 -2.88
N LYS A 52 -15.26 25.18 -2.18
CA LYS A 52 -14.63 26.49 -2.29
C LYS A 52 -13.12 26.35 -2.28
N TRP A 53 -12.47 27.27 -2.98
CA TRP A 53 -11.02 27.42 -2.90
C TRP A 53 -10.68 28.55 -1.94
N GLY A 54 -9.84 28.27 -0.95
CA GLY A 54 -9.17 29.28 -0.14
C GLY A 54 -7.90 29.81 -0.82
N ARG A 55 -7.17 28.94 -1.53
CA ARG A 55 -6.01 29.29 -2.36
C ARG A 55 -5.94 28.35 -3.56
N THR A 56 -5.70 28.87 -4.75
CA THR A 56 -5.72 28.07 -5.98
C THR A 56 -4.31 27.82 -6.50
N GLU A 57 -4.07 26.63 -7.05
CA GLU A 57 -2.81 26.31 -7.71
C GLU A 57 -2.61 27.15 -8.99
N ASN A 58 -3.70 27.42 -9.71
CA ASN A 58 -3.71 28.26 -10.90
C ASN A 58 -5.08 28.96 -11.07
N SER A 59 -5.21 29.83 -12.08
CA SER A 59 -6.44 30.60 -12.34
C SER A 59 -7.64 29.75 -12.77
N GLU A 60 -7.41 28.51 -13.19
CA GLU A 60 -8.47 27.63 -13.71
C GLU A 60 -9.15 26.83 -12.60
N CYS A 61 -8.52 26.68 -11.43
CA CYS A 61 -9.05 25.88 -10.31
C CYS A 61 -10.50 26.21 -9.93
N PRO A 62 -10.96 27.49 -9.86
CA PRO A 62 -12.35 27.81 -9.52
C PRO A 62 -13.37 27.30 -10.54
N ARG A 63 -12.96 27.05 -11.79
CA ARG A 63 -13.85 26.52 -12.84
C ARG A 63 -14.32 25.09 -12.53
N ALA A 64 -13.65 24.39 -11.62
CA ALA A 64 -14.05 23.06 -11.16
C ALA A 64 -15.31 23.05 -10.28
N ILE A 65 -15.63 24.16 -9.59
CA ILE A 65 -16.68 24.20 -8.55
C ILE A 65 -18.07 23.79 -9.09
N PRO A 66 -18.55 24.30 -10.24
CA PRO A 66 -19.87 23.91 -10.74
C PRO A 66 -19.99 22.42 -11.07
N PHE A 67 -18.89 21.79 -11.48
CA PHE A 67 -18.86 20.37 -11.85
C PHE A 67 -18.91 19.42 -10.65
N LEU A 68 -18.77 19.92 -9.41
CA LEU A 68 -18.94 19.10 -8.21
C LEU A 68 -20.36 18.49 -8.14
N GLN A 69 -21.36 19.17 -8.69
CA GLN A 69 -22.75 18.70 -8.71
C GLN A 69 -22.92 17.35 -9.43
N GLU A 70 -21.98 16.96 -10.29
CA GLU A 70 -21.96 15.64 -10.95
C GLU A 70 -21.82 14.47 -9.95
N ALA A 71 -21.44 14.74 -8.70
CA ALA A 71 -21.39 13.74 -7.64
C ALA A 71 -22.74 13.51 -6.94
N VAL A 72 -23.71 14.43 -7.10
CA VAL A 72 -25.02 14.33 -6.44
C VAL A 72 -25.78 13.10 -6.98
N GLY A 73 -26.38 12.33 -6.08
CA GLY A 73 -27.04 11.06 -6.39
C GLY A 73 -26.11 9.84 -6.43
N LEU A 74 -24.78 10.02 -6.30
CA LEU A 74 -23.89 8.89 -6.12
C LEU A 74 -24.06 8.30 -4.73
N ARG A 75 -24.16 6.98 -4.68
CA ARG A 75 -24.36 6.19 -3.46
C ARG A 75 -23.12 5.40 -3.11
N MET A 76 -22.76 5.37 -1.83
CA MET A 76 -21.67 4.52 -1.38
C MET A 76 -21.99 3.04 -1.59
N GLY A 77 -21.03 2.31 -2.15
CA GLY A 77 -21.16 0.92 -2.54
C GLY A 77 -20.08 0.50 -3.53
N GLU A 78 -20.29 -0.62 -4.21
CA GLU A 78 -19.36 -1.13 -5.21
C GLU A 78 -19.17 -0.12 -6.35
N GLY A 79 -17.91 0.20 -6.68
CA GLY A 79 -17.59 1.14 -7.75
C GLY A 79 -17.77 2.63 -7.41
N PHE A 80 -18.17 2.98 -6.17
CA PHE A 80 -18.35 4.37 -5.75
C PHE A 80 -17.10 5.23 -5.97
N SER A 81 -15.92 4.75 -5.54
CA SER A 81 -14.67 5.48 -5.70
C SER A 81 -14.33 5.75 -7.17
N ARG A 82 -14.60 4.78 -8.06
CA ARG A 82 -14.46 4.94 -9.51
C ARG A 82 -15.46 5.95 -10.06
N GLY A 83 -16.69 5.95 -9.53
CA GLY A 83 -17.74 6.93 -9.84
C GLY A 83 -17.27 8.35 -9.54
N ILE A 84 -16.76 8.60 -8.34
CA ILE A 84 -16.24 9.91 -7.90
C ILE A 84 -15.04 10.35 -8.75
N GLN A 85 -14.11 9.46 -9.06
CA GLN A 85 -12.97 9.81 -9.91
C GLN A 85 -13.42 10.15 -11.35
N LYS A 86 -14.46 9.49 -11.86
CA LYS A 86 -15.03 9.78 -13.18
C LYS A 86 -15.84 11.08 -13.20
N SER A 87 -16.67 11.33 -12.19
CA SER A 87 -17.55 12.51 -12.12
C SER A 87 -16.79 13.75 -11.67
N VAL A 88 -16.05 13.68 -10.56
CA VAL A 88 -15.36 14.81 -9.96
C VAL A 88 -13.90 14.86 -10.40
N GLY A 89 -13.18 13.74 -10.35
CA GLY A 89 -11.73 13.73 -10.64
C GLY A 89 -11.41 14.19 -12.06
N ARG A 90 -12.15 13.69 -13.05
CA ARG A 90 -11.96 14.02 -14.47
C ARG A 90 -12.71 15.27 -14.94
N LYS A 91 -13.97 15.49 -14.50
CA LYS A 91 -14.77 16.63 -15.00
C LYS A 91 -14.60 17.90 -14.18
N ALA A 92 -14.30 17.80 -12.89
CA ALA A 92 -14.10 18.94 -12.01
C ALA A 92 -12.61 19.15 -11.72
N CYS A 93 -12.05 18.44 -10.74
CA CYS A 93 -10.65 18.50 -10.36
C CYS A 93 -10.29 17.31 -9.46
N PRO A 94 -9.09 16.70 -9.64
CA PRO A 94 -8.59 15.64 -8.77
C PRO A 94 -8.52 16.05 -7.29
N HIS A 95 -8.20 17.32 -7.00
CA HIS A 95 -8.10 17.82 -5.63
C HIS A 95 -9.42 17.70 -4.86
N PHE A 96 -10.55 18.04 -5.50
CA PHE A 96 -11.87 17.89 -4.89
C PHE A 96 -12.29 16.43 -4.77
N ALA A 97 -11.98 15.59 -5.76
CA ALA A 97 -12.29 14.17 -5.72
C ALA A 97 -11.65 13.48 -4.52
N ASN A 98 -10.40 13.83 -4.23
CA ASN A 98 -9.66 13.25 -3.11
C ASN A 98 -10.22 13.63 -1.74
N ILE A 99 -10.58 14.91 -1.51
CA ILE A 99 -11.19 15.31 -0.23
C ILE A 99 -12.63 14.77 -0.10
N LEU A 100 -13.38 14.68 -1.21
CA LEU A 100 -14.73 14.14 -1.23
C LEU A 100 -14.77 12.67 -0.80
N LEU A 101 -13.84 11.84 -1.31
CA LEU A 101 -13.73 10.44 -0.91
C LEU A 101 -13.50 10.29 0.60
N GLU A 102 -12.66 11.14 1.17
CA GLU A 102 -12.36 11.15 2.60
C GLU A 102 -13.59 11.53 3.42
N CYS A 103 -14.34 12.55 2.98
CA CYS A 103 -15.62 12.94 3.57
C CYS A 103 -16.62 11.77 3.55
N CYS A 104 -16.74 11.06 2.44
CA CYS A 104 -17.66 9.92 2.31
C CYS A 104 -17.23 8.73 3.19
N HIS A 105 -15.94 8.39 3.24
CA HIS A 105 -15.45 7.32 4.11
C HIS A 105 -15.67 7.64 5.59
N ALA A 106 -15.35 8.87 6.02
CA ALA A 106 -15.61 9.30 7.39
C ALA A 106 -17.12 9.31 7.73
N ALA A 107 -17.98 9.68 6.79
CA ALA A 107 -19.42 9.63 6.97
C ALA A 107 -19.95 8.19 7.08
N ARG A 108 -19.38 7.23 6.34
CA ARG A 108 -19.69 5.81 6.49
C ARG A 108 -19.34 5.31 7.88
N ASP A 109 -18.15 5.60 8.35
CA ASP A 109 -17.69 5.14 9.66
C ASP A 109 -18.56 5.76 10.77
N ALA A 110 -18.95 7.03 10.65
CA ALA A 110 -19.91 7.68 11.54
C ALA A 110 -21.32 7.05 11.48
N ALA A 111 -21.80 6.68 10.28
CA ALA A 111 -23.08 6.01 10.12
C ALA A 111 -23.12 4.65 10.80
N MET A 112 -22.04 3.88 10.74
CA MET A 112 -21.90 2.60 11.45
C MET A 112 -21.97 2.78 12.97
N VAL A 113 -21.33 3.82 13.51
CA VAL A 113 -21.41 4.15 14.94
C VAL A 113 -22.84 4.52 15.34
N ILE A 114 -23.50 5.37 14.57
CA ILE A 114 -24.88 5.79 14.84
C ILE A 114 -25.85 4.59 14.80
N GLN A 115 -25.69 3.68 13.83
CA GLN A 115 -26.49 2.46 13.74
C GLN A 115 -26.25 1.54 14.94
N GLY A 116 -24.99 1.35 15.35
CA GLY A 116 -24.62 0.59 16.54
C GLY A 116 -25.10 1.20 17.86
N GLU A 117 -25.23 2.52 17.97
CA GLU A 117 -25.86 3.20 19.11
C GLU A 117 -27.37 2.97 19.14
N THR A 118 -28.05 3.02 17.99
CA THR A 118 -29.49 2.74 17.91
C THR A 118 -29.87 1.28 18.17
N GLU A 119 -28.94 0.34 17.98
CA GLU A 119 -29.11 -1.07 18.32
C GLU A 119 -28.82 -1.33 19.81
N LYS A 120 -27.83 -0.64 20.42
CA LYS A 120 -27.54 -0.74 21.86
C LYS A 120 -28.65 -0.17 22.77
N ASP A 121 -29.46 0.76 22.26
CA ASP A 121 -30.65 1.30 22.96
C ASP A 121 -31.87 0.36 22.90
N LYS A 122 -31.76 -0.82 22.26
CA LYS A 122 -32.78 -1.87 22.22
C LYS A 122 -32.22 -3.20 22.73
N SER A 123 -31.93 -3.26 24.04
CA SER A 123 -31.62 -4.48 24.81
C SER A 123 -30.23 -5.11 24.57
N PRO A 124 -29.62 -5.78 25.58
CA PRO A 124 -28.23 -6.23 25.52
C PRO A 124 -28.09 -7.43 24.57
N GLY A 125 -27.22 -7.32 23.57
CA GLY A 125 -26.96 -8.37 22.58
C GLY A 125 -26.22 -9.59 23.16
N PRO A 126 -26.41 -10.79 22.58
CA PRO A 126 -25.81 -12.03 23.04
C PRO A 126 -24.30 -12.08 22.72
N GLY A 127 -23.57 -12.83 23.55
CA GLY A 127 -22.11 -12.92 23.53
C GLY A 127 -21.55 -13.88 22.48
N PHE A 128 -20.27 -13.66 22.22
CA PHE A 128 -19.14 -14.46 21.68
C PHE A 128 -19.28 -15.97 21.33
N GLU A 129 -20.36 -16.68 21.68
CA GLU A 129 -20.50 -18.13 21.45
C GLU A 129 -21.12 -18.50 20.10
N GLU A 130 -21.82 -17.59 19.42
CA GLU A 130 -22.52 -17.90 18.15
C GLU A 130 -21.60 -17.88 16.92
N PHE A 131 -20.36 -17.38 17.07
CA PHE A 131 -19.32 -17.42 16.01
C PHE A 131 -18.60 -18.78 15.93
N LEU A 132 -18.74 -19.64 16.95
CA LEU A 132 -17.96 -20.89 17.07
C LEU A 132 -18.72 -22.16 16.63
N SER A 133 -19.94 -22.04 16.10
CA SER A 133 -20.79 -23.20 15.82
C SER A 133 -21.41 -23.17 14.42
N SER A 134 -20.56 -23.18 13.38
CA SER A 134 -20.95 -23.74 12.08
C SER A 134 -19.74 -24.25 11.29
N ASP A 135 -19.14 -25.35 11.77
CA ASP A 135 -18.34 -26.25 10.95
C ASP A 135 -18.58 -27.69 11.42
N ALA A 136 -19.43 -28.43 10.71
CA ALA A 136 -19.47 -29.89 10.75
C ALA A 136 -20.33 -30.48 9.62
N GLU A 137 -19.76 -30.66 8.42
CA GLU A 137 -20.17 -31.77 7.56
C GLU A 137 -18.95 -32.58 7.10
N LYS A 138 -19.01 -33.88 7.41
CA LYS A 138 -18.00 -34.92 7.22
C LYS A 138 -17.92 -35.38 5.75
N PRO A 139 -16.76 -35.85 5.27
CA PRO A 139 -16.68 -36.53 3.98
C PRO A 139 -17.23 -37.96 4.07
N ALA A 140 -18.06 -38.33 3.11
CA ALA A 140 -18.51 -39.70 2.90
C ALA A 140 -17.39 -40.58 2.32
N SER A 141 -17.20 -41.73 2.96
CA SER A 141 -16.43 -42.87 2.47
C SER A 141 -17.05 -43.48 1.21
N GLN A 142 -16.24 -43.89 0.24
CA GLN A 142 -16.42 -45.19 -0.42
C GLN A 142 -15.12 -45.69 -1.07
N SER A 143 -14.98 -47.01 -0.95
CA SER A 143 -13.86 -47.91 -1.15
C SER A 143 -13.50 -48.20 -2.61
N GLY A 144 -12.23 -48.53 -2.87
CA GLY A 144 -11.83 -49.19 -4.12
C GLY A 144 -10.34 -49.48 -4.27
N GLY A 145 -9.87 -50.60 -3.70
CA GLY A 145 -8.89 -51.52 -4.29
C GLY A 145 -7.46 -51.05 -4.62
N LEU A 146 -6.51 -51.52 -3.80
CA LEU A 146 -5.08 -51.67 -4.13
C LEU A 146 -4.87 -52.66 -5.28
N PHE A 147 -3.99 -52.34 -6.24
CA PHE A 147 -3.04 -53.29 -6.83
C PHE A 147 -1.75 -52.59 -7.29
N VAL A 148 -0.62 -53.20 -6.94
CA VAL A 148 0.77 -52.80 -7.17
C VAL A 148 1.28 -53.45 -8.46
N SER A 149 2.08 -52.74 -9.28
CA SER A 149 3.29 -53.30 -9.90
C SER A 149 4.16 -52.26 -10.63
N GLY A 150 5.46 -52.22 -10.26
CA GLY A 150 6.64 -52.22 -11.13
C GLY A 150 6.94 -51.04 -12.09
N PRO A 151 8.21 -50.59 -12.19
CA PRO A 151 8.60 -49.38 -12.95
C PRO A 151 9.01 -49.66 -14.40
N PRO A 152 9.05 -48.61 -15.25
CA PRO A 152 10.15 -48.42 -16.21
C PRO A 152 10.71 -46.99 -16.12
N ARG A 153 12.02 -46.82 -15.85
CA ARG A 153 13.12 -46.58 -16.80
C ARG A 153 12.97 -45.36 -17.73
N SER A 154 13.86 -44.39 -17.49
CA SER A 154 14.65 -43.57 -18.42
C SER A 154 13.93 -42.81 -19.55
N GLY A 155 13.93 -41.48 -19.42
CA GLY A 155 13.85 -40.53 -20.53
C GLY A 155 14.69 -39.31 -20.17
N GLN A 156 15.78 -39.10 -20.91
CA GLN A 156 16.58 -37.87 -20.91
C GLN A 156 15.85 -36.82 -21.75
N GLU A 157 15.64 -35.62 -21.23
CA GLU A 157 15.44 -34.38 -22.01
C GLU A 157 16.06 -33.24 -21.18
N GLU A 158 17.36 -33.00 -21.36
CA GLU A 158 17.94 -31.91 -22.14
C GLU A 158 17.69 -30.51 -21.58
N GLU A 159 18.77 -29.99 -20.98
CA GLU A 159 19.02 -28.60 -20.66
C GLU A 159 18.74 -27.68 -21.84
N SER A 160 18.08 -26.54 -21.59
CA SER A 160 18.25 -25.36 -22.44
C SER A 160 18.26 -24.08 -21.60
N LEU A 161 19.46 -23.71 -21.17
CA LEU A 161 19.82 -22.34 -20.79
C LEU A 161 19.82 -21.43 -22.04
N PRO A 162 19.37 -20.17 -21.94
CA PRO A 162 19.95 -19.09 -22.72
C PRO A 162 20.89 -18.24 -21.88
N ARG A 163 21.98 -17.85 -22.54
CA ARG A 163 23.21 -17.27 -21.98
C ARG A 163 23.13 -15.77 -21.73
N ALA A 164 23.83 -15.40 -20.65
CA ALA A 164 24.59 -14.19 -20.35
C ALA A 164 24.63 -13.04 -21.39
N GLY A 165 24.24 -11.85 -20.91
CA GLY A 165 24.52 -10.55 -21.50
C GLY A 165 25.04 -9.53 -20.46
N LYS A 166 26.35 -9.32 -20.47
CA LYS A 166 27.10 -8.10 -20.08
C LYS A 166 27.13 -7.66 -18.60
N GLY A 167 28.14 -8.19 -17.89
CA GLY A 167 29.05 -7.44 -17.03
C GLY A 167 28.50 -6.67 -15.81
N LYS A 168 28.38 -7.34 -14.67
CA LYS A 168 28.41 -6.69 -13.34
C LYS A 168 29.33 -7.47 -12.39
N LYS A 169 30.26 -6.78 -11.72
CA LYS A 169 31.06 -7.33 -10.62
C LYS A 169 30.24 -7.34 -9.32
N SER A 170 30.45 -8.39 -8.51
CA SER A 170 29.76 -8.84 -7.27
C SER A 170 28.33 -9.35 -7.46
N GLY A 171 28.11 -10.66 -7.19
CA GLY A 171 26.96 -11.48 -7.58
C GLY A 171 25.67 -11.28 -6.77
N GLY A 172 25.21 -10.03 -6.68
CA GLY A 172 23.93 -9.66 -6.08
C GLY A 172 22.93 -9.11 -7.11
N MET A 173 21.72 -8.78 -6.66
CA MET A 173 20.69 -8.14 -7.47
C MET A 173 20.08 -6.92 -6.76
N ILE A 174 19.58 -5.97 -7.54
CA ILE A 174 18.94 -4.75 -7.06
C ILE A 174 17.47 -4.78 -7.44
N VAL A 175 16.60 -4.68 -6.43
CA VAL A 175 15.15 -4.81 -6.59
C VAL A 175 14.45 -3.61 -6.00
N ASP A 176 13.52 -3.04 -6.77
CA ASP A 176 12.56 -2.09 -6.20
C ASP A 176 11.42 -2.89 -5.55
N LEU A 177 11.32 -2.83 -4.22
CA LEU A 177 10.39 -3.66 -3.45
C LEU A 177 8.99 -3.03 -3.30
N HIS A 178 8.77 -1.82 -3.81
CA HIS A 178 7.54 -1.07 -3.58
C HIS A 178 7.15 -0.27 -4.83
N VAL A 179 6.21 -0.80 -5.62
CA VAL A 179 5.79 -0.19 -6.89
C VAL A 179 4.29 -0.40 -7.11
N HIS A 180 3.60 0.64 -7.57
CA HIS A 180 2.17 0.64 -7.88
C HIS A 180 1.90 0.90 -9.36
N THR A 181 0.98 0.16 -9.96
CA THR A 181 0.72 0.16 -11.40
C THR A 181 -0.78 0.18 -11.75
N LEU A 182 -1.11 0.76 -12.91
CA LEU A 182 -2.44 0.68 -13.51
C LEU A 182 -2.53 -0.61 -14.36
N PRO A 183 -3.64 -1.38 -14.34
CA PRO A 183 -4.96 -1.09 -13.74
C PRO A 183 -5.18 -1.62 -12.31
N ALA A 184 -4.19 -2.29 -11.74
CA ALA A 184 -4.32 -3.05 -10.51
C ALA A 184 -4.45 -2.17 -9.26
N SER A 185 -3.78 -1.01 -9.23
CA SER A 185 -4.00 -0.01 -8.19
C SER A 185 -4.68 1.26 -8.71
N PRO A 186 -5.80 1.70 -8.08
CA PRO A 186 -6.48 2.96 -8.42
C PRO A 186 -5.64 4.21 -8.22
N CYS A 187 -4.52 4.14 -7.47
CA CYS A 187 -3.67 5.30 -7.20
C CYS A 187 -2.59 5.52 -8.27
N SER A 188 -2.29 4.53 -9.11
CA SER A 188 -1.28 4.66 -10.16
C SER A 188 -1.89 5.20 -11.46
N SER A 189 -1.17 6.12 -12.11
CA SER A 189 -1.61 6.75 -13.36
C SER A 189 -0.96 6.15 -14.61
N VAL A 190 -0.10 5.14 -14.43
CA VAL A 190 0.80 4.64 -15.48
C VAL A 190 0.60 3.13 -15.72
N PRO A 191 0.45 2.69 -16.98
CA PRO A 191 0.36 1.27 -17.32
C PRO A 191 1.57 0.48 -16.82
N VAL A 192 1.33 -0.73 -16.30
CA VAL A 192 2.38 -1.66 -15.82
C VAL A 192 3.57 -1.81 -16.79
N GLY A 193 3.32 -1.79 -18.11
CA GLY A 193 4.35 -1.89 -19.13
C GLY A 193 5.37 -0.76 -19.15
N GLU A 194 4.96 0.48 -18.87
CA GLU A 194 5.86 1.64 -18.85
C GLU A 194 6.78 1.60 -17.61
N ILE A 195 6.23 1.16 -16.47
CA ILE A 195 6.98 0.93 -15.23
C ILE A 195 8.07 -0.12 -15.46
N ILE A 196 7.73 -1.26 -16.07
CA ILE A 196 8.67 -2.35 -16.37
C ILE A 196 9.75 -1.88 -17.34
N ALA A 197 9.36 -1.19 -18.42
CA ALA A 197 10.30 -0.68 -19.41
C ALA A 197 11.30 0.31 -18.79
N GLU A 198 10.83 1.20 -17.92
CA GLU A 198 11.70 2.15 -17.23
C GLU A 198 12.62 1.44 -16.23
N ALA A 199 12.11 0.48 -15.44
CA ALA A 199 12.91 -0.32 -14.51
C ALA A 199 14.08 -1.04 -15.22
N LYS A 200 13.79 -1.70 -16.34
CA LYS A 200 14.80 -2.36 -17.19
C LYS A 200 15.81 -1.36 -17.74
N LYS A 201 15.34 -0.21 -18.24
CA LYS A 201 16.17 0.85 -18.82
C LYS A 201 17.14 1.46 -17.80
N ILE A 202 16.73 1.62 -16.54
CA ILE A 202 17.59 2.17 -15.48
C ILE A 202 18.54 1.13 -14.86
N GLY A 203 18.40 -0.15 -15.23
CA GLY A 203 19.30 -1.21 -14.83
C GLY A 203 19.00 -1.83 -13.46
N LEU A 204 17.75 -1.73 -12.98
CA LEU A 204 17.24 -2.60 -11.93
C LEU A 204 17.29 -4.06 -12.42
N ASP A 205 17.41 -4.99 -11.49
CA ASP A 205 17.42 -6.42 -11.82
C ASP A 205 16.02 -7.04 -11.65
N ALA A 206 15.16 -6.45 -10.80
CA ALA A 206 13.75 -6.81 -10.66
C ALA A 206 12.90 -5.67 -10.08
N ILE A 207 11.57 -5.81 -10.16
CA ILE A 207 10.59 -5.01 -9.39
C ILE A 207 9.60 -5.92 -8.69
N CYS A 208 9.04 -5.46 -7.57
CA CYS A 208 7.88 -6.05 -6.93
C CYS A 208 6.64 -5.19 -7.19
N LEU A 209 5.58 -5.78 -7.74
CA LEU A 209 4.27 -5.13 -7.84
C LEU A 209 3.58 -5.29 -6.50
N THR A 210 3.32 -4.19 -5.79
CA THR A 210 2.82 -4.17 -4.40
C THR A 210 1.56 -3.35 -4.28
N GLU A 211 0.56 -3.67 -5.11
CA GLU A 211 -0.66 -2.88 -5.23
C GLU A 211 -1.48 -2.90 -3.94
N HIS A 212 -2.24 -1.83 -3.70
CA HIS A 212 -3.21 -1.81 -2.62
C HIS A 212 -4.38 -2.75 -2.90
N ASN A 213 -4.63 -3.68 -1.96
CA ASN A 213 -5.78 -4.60 -1.98
C ASN A 213 -5.90 -5.45 -3.28
N HIS A 214 -4.80 -5.70 -3.99
CA HIS A 214 -4.79 -6.54 -5.17
C HIS A 214 -3.54 -7.42 -5.22
N VAL A 215 -3.73 -8.74 -5.18
CA VAL A 215 -2.72 -9.76 -5.47
C VAL A 215 -2.77 -10.05 -6.97
N TRP A 216 -1.66 -9.83 -7.66
CA TRP A 216 -1.55 -10.19 -9.07
C TRP A 216 -1.65 -11.70 -9.28
N ASP A 217 -2.34 -12.12 -10.35
CA ASP A 217 -2.37 -13.53 -10.75
C ASP A 217 -0.95 -13.99 -11.14
N PRO A 218 -0.47 -15.15 -10.61
CA PRO A 218 0.86 -15.66 -10.93
C PRO A 218 1.14 -15.79 -12.43
N LYS A 219 0.12 -16.16 -13.23
CA LYS A 219 0.24 -16.33 -14.68
C LYS A 219 0.41 -14.99 -15.38
N GLU A 220 -0.34 -13.98 -14.97
CA GLU A 220 -0.21 -12.63 -15.52
C GLU A 220 1.19 -12.05 -15.28
N VAL A 221 1.74 -12.25 -14.09
CA VAL A 221 3.11 -11.82 -13.76
C VAL A 221 4.16 -12.60 -14.54
N ALA A 222 3.96 -13.91 -14.74
CA ALA A 222 4.83 -14.72 -15.57
C ALA A 222 4.81 -14.27 -17.04
N GLU A 223 3.63 -13.99 -17.59
CA GLU A 223 3.46 -13.45 -18.94
C GLU A 223 4.12 -12.08 -19.11
N LEU A 224 3.96 -11.18 -18.13
CA LEU A 224 4.65 -9.89 -18.13
C LEU A 224 6.17 -10.08 -18.08
N SER A 225 6.67 -10.97 -17.21
CA SER A 225 8.10 -11.22 -17.06
C SER A 225 8.71 -11.74 -18.36
N GLN A 226 8.01 -12.68 -19.02
CA GLN A 226 8.42 -13.22 -20.31
C GLN A 226 8.36 -12.17 -21.43
N LYS A 227 7.27 -11.39 -21.49
CA LYS A 227 7.06 -10.36 -22.51
C LYS A 227 8.13 -9.28 -22.49
N TYR A 228 8.54 -8.84 -21.30
CA TYR A 228 9.52 -7.77 -21.15
C TYR A 228 10.95 -8.27 -20.94
N ASP A 229 11.13 -9.59 -20.80
CA ASP A 229 12.43 -10.20 -20.48
C ASP A 229 13.04 -9.50 -19.25
N PHE A 230 12.25 -9.46 -18.16
CA PHE A 230 12.56 -8.74 -16.94
C PHE A 230 11.90 -9.43 -15.75
N LEU A 231 12.60 -9.56 -14.63
CA LEU A 231 12.05 -10.24 -13.46
C LEU A 231 11.02 -9.35 -12.75
N ILE A 232 9.79 -9.83 -12.67
CA ILE A 232 8.69 -9.18 -11.96
C ILE A 232 8.23 -10.13 -10.87
N LEU A 233 8.10 -9.59 -9.66
CA LEU A 233 7.75 -10.33 -8.46
C LEU A 233 6.42 -9.80 -7.91
N ARG A 234 5.67 -10.69 -7.26
CA ARG A 234 4.41 -10.32 -6.61
C ARG A 234 4.67 -9.88 -5.18
N GLY A 235 3.88 -8.92 -4.73
CA GLY A 235 3.68 -8.57 -3.34
C GLY A 235 2.38 -7.77 -3.20
N ASN A 236 2.14 -7.26 -2.00
CA ASN A 236 0.94 -6.48 -1.70
C ASN A 236 1.28 -5.36 -0.73
N GLU A 237 0.64 -4.21 -0.87
CA GLU A 237 0.57 -3.21 0.19
C GLU A 237 -0.80 -3.31 0.88
N ILE A 238 -0.80 -3.76 2.13
CA ILE A 238 -2.01 -4.00 2.92
C ILE A 238 -2.11 -2.93 4.00
N THR A 239 -3.23 -2.21 4.00
CA THR A 239 -3.55 -1.22 5.03
C THR A 239 -4.06 -1.91 6.28
N THR A 240 -3.44 -1.60 7.42
CA THR A 240 -3.84 -2.11 8.74
C THR A 240 -4.25 -0.98 9.68
N ASP A 241 -4.82 -1.34 10.83
CA ASP A 241 -5.11 -0.42 11.93
C ASP A 241 -3.85 0.25 12.53
N GLN A 242 -2.65 -0.19 12.15
CA GLN A 242 -1.36 0.34 12.61
C GLN A 242 -0.51 0.97 11.48
N GLY A 243 -1.05 1.06 10.26
CA GLY A 243 -0.36 1.59 9.07
C GLY A 243 -0.26 0.58 7.92
N ASP A 244 0.46 0.94 6.87
CA ASP A 244 0.60 0.11 5.68
C ASP A 244 1.74 -0.91 5.81
N MET A 245 1.52 -2.11 5.26
CA MET A 245 2.46 -3.22 5.31
C MET A 245 2.73 -3.74 3.90
N ILE A 246 4.00 -3.81 3.50
CA ILE A 246 4.41 -4.55 2.30
C ILE A 246 4.52 -6.02 2.68
N VAL A 247 3.82 -6.88 1.97
CA VAL A 247 3.73 -8.31 2.25
C VAL A 247 4.10 -9.13 1.01
N PHE A 248 4.91 -10.17 1.23
CA PHE A 248 5.28 -11.18 0.24
C PHE A 248 4.82 -12.56 0.68
N GLY A 249 4.35 -13.39 -0.26
CA GLY A 249 3.94 -14.78 -0.01
C GLY A 249 2.45 -15.01 0.28
N LEU A 250 1.58 -14.01 0.09
CA LEU A 250 0.14 -14.20 0.20
C LEU A 250 -0.48 -14.49 -1.17
N GLU A 251 -1.44 -15.42 -1.20
CA GLU A 251 -2.15 -15.85 -2.42
C GLU A 251 -3.59 -15.32 -2.52
N LYS A 252 -4.06 -14.61 -1.48
CA LYS A 252 -5.43 -14.11 -1.41
C LYS A 252 -5.44 -12.62 -1.16
N ASP A 253 -6.34 -11.94 -1.86
CA ASP A 253 -6.63 -10.54 -1.62
C ASP A 253 -7.04 -10.31 -0.17
N VAL A 254 -6.48 -9.26 0.40
CA VAL A 254 -6.92 -8.69 1.67
C VAL A 254 -7.61 -7.38 1.35
N GLN A 255 -8.90 -7.29 1.65
CA GLN A 255 -9.73 -6.14 1.32
C GLN A 255 -10.00 -5.30 2.58
N GLY A 256 -9.83 -3.98 2.45
CA GLY A 256 -10.11 -3.02 3.52
C GLY A 256 -9.02 -2.96 4.58
N ILE A 257 -9.34 -2.35 5.73
CA ILE A 257 -8.43 -2.20 6.86
C ILE A 257 -8.53 -3.45 7.73
N VAL A 258 -7.41 -4.15 7.92
CA VAL A 258 -7.34 -5.34 8.77
C VAL A 258 -6.56 -5.09 10.05
N LYS A 259 -6.73 -5.95 11.06
CA LYS A 259 -5.89 -5.91 12.25
C LYS A 259 -4.48 -6.43 11.93
N LEU A 260 -3.46 -5.72 12.38
CA LEU A 260 -2.07 -6.13 12.14
C LEU A 260 -1.75 -7.52 12.70
N GLU A 261 -2.33 -7.91 13.83
CA GLU A 261 -2.15 -9.25 14.42
C GLU A 261 -2.73 -10.37 13.55
N GLU A 262 -3.88 -10.12 12.93
CA GLU A 262 -4.53 -11.07 12.01
C GLU A 262 -3.69 -11.23 10.74
N LEU A 263 -3.21 -10.10 10.20
CA LEU A 263 -2.29 -10.10 9.06
C LEU A 263 -1.01 -10.87 9.39
N ARG A 264 -0.38 -10.60 10.54
CA ARG A 264 0.82 -11.33 10.98
C ARG A 264 0.60 -12.84 11.00
N LYS A 265 -0.54 -13.30 11.53
CA LYS A 265 -0.87 -14.72 11.59
C LYS A 265 -0.96 -15.32 10.18
N ALA A 266 -1.65 -14.64 9.26
CA ALA A 266 -1.77 -15.08 7.87
C ALA A 266 -0.40 -15.17 7.16
N VAL A 267 0.43 -14.12 7.30
CA VAL A 267 1.78 -14.10 6.70
C VAL A 267 2.65 -15.23 7.26
N SER A 268 2.60 -15.48 8.56
CA SER A 268 3.36 -16.58 9.19
C SER A 268 2.90 -17.95 8.71
N GLN A 269 1.59 -18.16 8.52
CA GLN A 269 1.03 -19.41 7.99
C GLN A 269 1.44 -19.65 6.53
N ALA A 270 1.51 -18.59 5.74
CA ALA A 270 1.96 -18.65 4.35
C ALA A 270 3.50 -18.76 4.23
N GLY A 271 4.23 -18.64 5.33
CA GLY A 271 5.69 -18.57 5.31
C GLY A 271 6.21 -17.32 4.59
N GLY A 272 5.44 -16.24 4.58
CA GLY A 272 5.75 -14.98 3.91
C GLY A 272 6.74 -14.09 4.67
N PHE A 273 6.81 -12.83 4.26
CA PHE A 273 7.62 -11.77 4.88
C PHE A 273 6.83 -10.46 4.91
N MET A 274 6.90 -9.72 6.03
CA MET A 274 6.13 -8.49 6.23
C MET A 274 7.04 -7.31 6.63
N ILE A 275 6.93 -6.21 5.90
CA ILE A 275 7.69 -4.97 6.10
C ILE A 275 6.70 -3.86 6.43
N VAL A 276 6.95 -3.05 7.46
CA VAL A 276 6.18 -1.81 7.62
C VAL A 276 6.58 -0.81 6.54
N ALA A 277 5.60 -0.36 5.76
CA ALA A 277 5.77 0.62 4.69
C ALA A 277 5.80 2.03 5.29
N HIS A 278 6.75 2.86 4.85
CA HIS A 278 6.86 4.30 5.15
C HIS A 278 6.28 4.72 6.54
N PRO A 279 6.75 4.14 7.67
CA PRO A 279 6.07 4.10 8.98
C PRO A 279 5.81 5.46 9.65
N PHE A 280 6.43 6.51 9.13
CA PHE A 280 6.40 7.88 9.66
C PHE A 280 6.02 8.91 8.59
N ARG A 281 5.40 8.49 7.48
CA ARG A 281 4.89 9.39 6.44
C ARG A 281 3.98 10.46 7.05
N GLY A 282 4.30 11.72 6.78
CA GLY A 282 3.56 12.89 7.28
C GLY A 282 3.85 13.23 8.74
N PHE A 283 4.71 12.48 9.43
CA PHE A 283 4.93 12.62 10.87
C PHE A 283 5.99 13.68 11.21
N LEU A 284 7.00 13.91 10.36
CA LEU A 284 8.14 14.80 10.67
C LEU A 284 8.25 16.04 9.76
N THR A 285 7.27 16.24 8.89
CA THR A 285 7.18 17.36 7.95
C THR A 285 7.01 18.73 8.63
N PHE A 286 6.55 18.78 9.90
CA PHE A 286 6.15 20.04 10.57
C PHE A 286 6.85 20.35 11.90
N GLY A 287 8.18 20.23 12.02
CA GLY A 287 8.85 20.57 13.28
C GLY A 287 8.32 19.78 14.49
N VAL A 288 7.71 18.62 14.20
CA VAL A 288 7.00 17.70 15.10
C VAL A 288 7.96 16.91 16.00
N GLY A 289 9.24 17.29 16.02
CA GLY A 289 10.10 17.04 17.18
C GLY A 289 9.51 17.60 18.48
N LYS A 290 8.48 18.46 18.40
CA LYS A 290 7.68 18.96 19.53
C LYS A 290 6.45 18.13 19.94
N LEU A 291 6.05 17.08 19.19
CA LEU A 291 5.04 16.11 19.69
C LEU A 291 5.64 15.09 20.66
N GLY A 292 6.96 15.12 20.86
CA GLY A 292 7.64 14.25 21.79
C GLY A 292 7.75 12.80 21.35
N LEU A 293 7.50 12.46 20.07
CA LEU A 293 7.85 11.15 19.51
C LEU A 293 9.34 11.15 19.17
N THR A 294 10.13 10.72 20.14
CA THR A 294 11.54 10.43 19.92
C THR A 294 11.68 9.04 19.27
N PRO A 295 12.82 8.70 18.66
CA PRO A 295 13.07 7.35 18.18
C PRO A 295 12.78 6.30 19.26
N GLU A 296 13.16 6.55 20.52
CA GLU A 296 12.95 5.64 21.65
C GLU A 296 11.46 5.37 21.88
N LYS A 297 10.62 6.40 21.88
CA LYS A 297 9.16 6.21 21.99
C LYS A 297 8.55 5.54 20.76
N ALA A 298 9.09 5.82 19.57
CA ALA A 298 8.63 5.14 18.36
C ALA A 298 8.95 3.64 18.40
N MET A 299 10.10 3.26 18.98
CA MET A 299 10.49 1.86 19.18
C MET A 299 9.52 1.09 20.09
N GLU A 300 8.80 1.78 20.97
CA GLU A 300 7.80 1.17 21.87
C GLU A 300 6.48 0.82 21.16
N ARG A 301 6.26 1.29 19.91
CA ARG A 301 5.02 1.03 19.17
C ARG A 301 4.83 -0.49 18.95
N PRO A 302 3.65 -1.06 19.26
CA PRO A 302 3.40 -2.50 19.13
C PRO A 302 3.68 -3.09 17.74
N LEU A 303 3.44 -2.31 16.68
CA LEU A 303 3.61 -2.77 15.30
C LEU A 303 5.00 -3.34 15.01
N PHE A 304 6.05 -2.79 15.63
CA PHE A 304 7.43 -3.20 15.38
C PHE A 304 7.76 -4.59 15.93
N LYS A 305 6.89 -5.14 16.80
CA LYS A 305 6.99 -6.52 17.29
C LYS A 305 6.36 -7.53 16.33
N LEU A 306 5.60 -7.05 15.35
CA LEU A 306 4.82 -7.88 14.43
C LEU A 306 5.41 -7.88 13.00
N VAL A 307 6.31 -6.98 12.66
CA VAL A 307 6.93 -6.92 11.33
C VAL A 307 8.31 -7.55 11.31
N ASP A 308 8.72 -8.04 10.14
CA ASP A 308 10.04 -8.66 9.89
C ASP A 308 11.08 -7.64 9.42
N GLY A 309 10.65 -6.47 8.92
CA GLY A 309 11.53 -5.40 8.45
C GLY A 309 10.84 -4.04 8.40
N VAL A 310 11.64 -3.01 8.10
CA VAL A 310 11.20 -1.61 8.05
C VAL A 310 11.64 -0.98 6.73
N GLU A 311 10.73 -0.34 6.02
CA GLU A 311 11.08 0.51 4.88
C GLU A 311 11.68 1.83 5.39
N VAL A 312 12.98 2.02 5.16
CA VAL A 312 13.73 3.20 5.65
C VAL A 312 14.11 4.17 4.54
N LEU A 313 13.95 3.76 3.28
CA LEU A 313 14.14 4.60 2.10
C LEU A 313 12.90 4.51 1.21
N ASN A 314 12.02 5.49 1.31
CA ASN A 314 10.83 5.65 0.47
C ASN A 314 10.87 7.00 -0.25
N SER A 315 10.45 7.07 -1.53
CA SER A 315 10.56 8.31 -2.34
C SER A 315 9.42 9.32 -2.09
N LYS A 316 8.31 8.87 -1.50
CA LYS A 316 7.13 9.67 -1.19
C LYS A 316 7.17 10.30 0.20
N VAL A 317 8.26 10.10 0.95
CA VAL A 317 8.48 10.72 2.26
C VAL A 317 9.73 11.61 2.27
N THR A 318 9.82 12.47 3.27
CA THR A 318 10.97 13.37 3.42
C THR A 318 12.23 12.62 3.89
N LYS A 319 13.40 13.20 3.62
CA LYS A 319 14.68 12.67 4.15
C LYS A 319 14.66 12.52 5.68
N LYS A 320 13.99 13.42 6.40
CA LYS A 320 13.88 13.34 7.87
C LYS A 320 13.08 12.13 8.33
N GLU A 321 12.03 11.77 7.60
CA GLU A 321 11.21 10.58 7.87
C GLU A 321 11.99 9.30 7.58
N ASN A 322 12.71 9.26 6.46
CA ASN A 322 13.64 8.16 6.15
C ASN A 322 14.74 8.03 7.23
N ASP A 323 15.39 9.14 7.61
CA ASP A 323 16.42 9.14 8.65
C ASP A 323 15.85 8.69 10.02
N PHE A 324 14.61 9.05 10.34
CA PHE A 324 13.94 8.63 11.57
C PHE A 324 13.56 7.15 11.53
N ALA A 325 13.02 6.66 10.42
CA ALA A 325 12.76 5.24 10.19
C ALA A 325 14.04 4.41 10.34
N ALA A 326 15.15 4.88 9.75
CA ALA A 326 16.46 4.24 9.86
C ALA A 326 16.95 4.17 11.32
N ARG A 327 16.77 5.23 12.12
CA ARG A 327 17.13 5.24 13.55
C ARG A 327 16.29 4.26 14.36
N VAL A 328 14.98 4.20 14.10
CA VAL A 328 14.07 3.27 14.78
C VAL A 328 14.41 1.82 14.42
N ALA A 329 14.60 1.52 13.13
CA ALA A 329 15.01 0.20 12.67
C ALA A 329 16.35 -0.22 13.27
N ALA A 330 17.34 0.68 13.30
CA ALA A 330 18.66 0.41 13.89
C ALA A 330 18.57 0.13 15.41
N GLY A 331 17.80 0.93 16.16
CA GLY A 331 17.63 0.71 17.60
C GLY A 331 16.90 -0.59 17.95
N LEU A 332 15.97 -1.02 17.09
CA LEU A 332 15.27 -2.31 17.23
C LEU A 332 16.03 -3.49 16.60
N ARG A 333 17.14 -3.23 15.88
CA ARG A 333 17.88 -4.21 15.08
C ARG A 333 17.01 -4.91 14.03
N LEU A 334 16.01 -4.20 13.51
CA LEU A 334 15.17 -4.69 12.43
C LEU A 334 15.89 -4.52 11.07
N PRO A 335 15.78 -5.50 10.16
CA PRO A 335 16.24 -5.35 8.79
C PRO A 335 15.60 -4.14 8.10
N ALA A 336 16.38 -3.50 7.23
CA ALA A 336 15.99 -2.26 6.58
C ALA A 336 15.86 -2.46 5.06
N THR A 337 14.76 -1.99 4.48
CA THR A 337 14.49 -2.06 3.05
C THR A 337 14.31 -0.68 2.43
N GLY A 338 14.41 -0.61 1.11
CA GLY A 338 14.11 0.58 0.32
C GLY A 338 13.26 0.22 -0.88
N GLY A 339 12.35 1.14 -1.22
CA GLY A 339 11.43 1.02 -2.34
C GLY A 339 11.05 2.41 -2.86
N SER A 340 10.73 2.51 -4.14
CA SER A 340 10.38 3.81 -4.71
C SER A 340 9.00 4.27 -4.30
N ASP A 341 8.07 3.35 -4.03
CA ASP A 341 6.64 3.65 -3.93
C ASP A 341 6.17 4.44 -5.18
N ALA A 342 6.64 3.97 -6.33
CA ALA A 342 6.40 4.62 -7.61
C ALA A 342 4.94 4.47 -8.04
N HIS A 343 4.35 5.60 -8.40
CA HIS A 343 3.02 5.72 -9.02
C HIS A 343 3.10 6.29 -10.46
N GLU A 344 4.35 6.50 -10.92
CA GLU A 344 4.74 7.03 -12.21
C GLU A 344 6.10 6.45 -12.61
N ALA A 345 6.37 6.31 -13.91
CA ALA A 345 7.61 5.71 -14.42
C ALA A 345 8.88 6.43 -13.93
N SER A 346 8.87 7.77 -13.86
CA SER A 346 10.00 8.59 -13.41
C SER A 346 10.44 8.29 -11.97
N ALA A 347 9.53 7.83 -11.12
CA ALA A 347 9.80 7.54 -9.72
C ALA A 347 10.43 6.17 -9.48
N VAL A 348 10.28 5.24 -10.42
CA VAL A 348 10.79 3.86 -10.31
C VAL A 348 12.28 3.86 -10.03
N GLY A 349 12.70 3.08 -9.03
CA GLY A 349 14.08 2.92 -8.64
C GLY A 349 14.75 4.16 -8.03
N ILE A 350 14.02 5.20 -7.59
CA ILE A 350 14.62 6.26 -6.74
C ILE A 350 15.32 5.63 -5.53
N TYR A 351 14.60 4.75 -4.83
CA TYR A 351 15.16 3.85 -3.84
C TYR A 351 14.90 2.40 -4.26
N ALA A 352 15.77 1.51 -3.81
CA ALA A 352 15.70 0.08 -4.06
C ALA A 352 16.39 -0.67 -2.91
N THR A 353 16.32 -1.99 -2.95
CA THR A 353 17.01 -2.88 -2.02
C THR A 353 18.03 -3.70 -2.80
N ARG A 354 19.29 -3.68 -2.33
CA ARG A 354 20.38 -4.48 -2.88
C ARG A 354 20.51 -5.76 -2.07
N PHE A 355 20.40 -6.90 -2.74
CA PHE A 355 20.64 -8.23 -2.19
C PHE A 355 22.03 -8.73 -2.57
N SER A 356 22.67 -9.47 -1.66
CA SER A 356 23.97 -10.12 -1.91
C SER A 356 23.87 -11.41 -2.75
N ARG A 357 22.65 -11.88 -3.02
CA ARG A 357 22.33 -13.08 -3.80
C ARG A 357 21.42 -12.77 -4.98
N VAL A 358 21.38 -13.69 -5.93
CA VAL A 358 20.45 -13.68 -7.06
C VAL A 358 19.33 -14.69 -6.79
N PHE A 359 18.12 -14.34 -7.16
CA PHE A 359 16.94 -15.21 -7.14
C PHE A 359 16.11 -15.00 -8.41
N GLN A 360 15.20 -15.92 -8.69
CA GLN A 360 14.43 -15.95 -9.94
C GLN A 360 12.91 -15.87 -9.71
N ASP A 361 12.45 -15.98 -8.47
CA ASP A 361 11.04 -16.04 -8.13
C ASP A 361 10.75 -15.44 -6.75
N GLU A 362 9.46 -15.37 -6.41
CA GLU A 362 8.96 -14.82 -5.15
C GLU A 362 9.44 -15.62 -3.93
N LYS A 363 9.56 -16.95 -4.07
CA LYS A 363 10.10 -17.80 -2.99
C LYS A 363 11.55 -17.44 -2.68
N GLY A 364 12.37 -17.26 -3.72
CA GLY A 364 13.76 -16.83 -3.58
C GLY A 364 13.89 -15.42 -3.00
N LEU A 365 12.97 -14.50 -3.33
CA LEU A 365 12.88 -13.19 -2.68
C LEU A 365 12.62 -13.34 -1.17
N ILE A 366 11.63 -14.14 -0.77
CA ILE A 366 11.29 -14.35 0.65
C ILE A 366 12.47 -14.98 1.40
N GLU A 367 13.16 -15.96 0.82
CA GLU A 367 14.37 -16.55 1.40
C GLU A 367 15.51 -15.52 1.53
N ALA A 368 15.67 -14.63 0.56
CA ALA A 368 16.64 -13.54 0.60
C ALA A 368 16.30 -12.48 1.66
N LEU A 369 15.01 -12.16 1.84
CA LEU A 369 14.54 -11.25 2.88
C LEU A 369 14.71 -11.85 4.28
N LYS A 370 14.52 -13.16 4.44
CA LYS A 370 14.72 -13.86 5.72
C LYS A 370 16.19 -14.01 6.10
N SER A 371 17.13 -13.98 5.14
CA SER A 371 18.56 -14.06 5.47
C SER A 371 19.11 -12.78 6.10
N GLY A 372 18.46 -11.65 5.87
CA GLY A 372 18.92 -10.32 6.32
C GLY A 372 20.13 -9.78 5.54
N ASP A 373 20.58 -10.47 4.48
CA ASP A 373 21.76 -10.09 3.69
C ASP A 373 21.37 -9.19 2.51
N TYR A 374 20.91 -7.99 2.85
CA TYR A 374 20.54 -6.92 1.93
C TYR A 374 20.71 -5.55 2.58
N SER A 375 20.68 -4.51 1.74
CA SER A 375 20.75 -3.13 2.19
C SER A 375 19.87 -2.21 1.34
N PRO A 376 19.23 -1.20 1.97
CA PRO A 376 18.50 -0.19 1.23
C PRO A 376 19.49 0.74 0.52
N ILE A 377 19.18 1.14 -0.72
CA ILE A 377 20.05 2.01 -1.52
C ILE A 377 19.24 3.12 -2.21
N ALA A 378 19.86 4.29 -2.33
CA ALA A 378 19.47 5.30 -3.33
C ALA A 378 20.01 4.84 -4.68
N PHE A 379 19.15 4.24 -5.50
CA PHE A 379 19.57 3.66 -6.77
C PHE A 379 19.61 4.71 -7.88
N ARG A 380 18.55 5.51 -7.97
CA ARG A 380 18.46 6.65 -8.88
C ARG A 380 18.52 7.94 -8.09
N GLY A 381 19.56 8.73 -8.31
CA GLY A 381 19.72 10.05 -7.70
C GLY A 381 20.07 11.10 -8.74
N LYS A 382 19.42 12.27 -8.65
CA LYS A 382 20.12 13.51 -8.97
C LYS A 382 21.38 13.53 -8.10
N THR A 383 22.52 13.73 -8.74
CA THR A 383 23.87 13.72 -8.20
C THR A 383 23.98 14.33 -6.80
N SER A 384 24.36 13.49 -5.83
CA SER A 384 25.23 13.75 -4.66
C SER A 384 24.69 13.09 -3.38
N GLU A 385 25.23 11.93 -3.01
CA GLU A 385 26.00 11.74 -1.76
C GLU A 385 26.26 10.25 -1.53
N ARG A 386 27.47 9.98 -1.05
CA ARG A 386 28.08 8.66 -0.91
C ARG A 386 27.34 7.83 0.14
N SER A 387 27.27 6.54 -0.14
CA SER A 387 26.97 5.43 0.77
C SER A 387 27.28 5.73 2.24
N VAL A 388 26.25 5.78 3.07
CA VAL A 388 26.41 5.68 4.52
C VAL A 388 26.77 4.23 4.82
N ALA A 389 28.06 3.97 5.04
CA ALA A 389 28.50 2.74 5.66
C ALA A 389 28.02 2.77 7.11
N ILE A 390 27.12 1.86 7.47
CA ILE A 390 26.81 1.56 8.87
C ILE A 390 28.02 0.80 9.40
N ASP A 391 28.91 1.53 10.08
CA ASP A 391 30.08 0.97 10.73
C ASP A 391 29.64 0.12 11.92
N ARG A 392 29.86 -1.19 11.83
CA ARG A 392 29.65 -2.15 12.92
C ARG A 392 30.95 -2.30 13.69
N THR A 393 31.29 -1.32 14.53
CA THR A 393 32.27 -1.51 15.60
C THR A 393 32.06 -0.51 16.72
N THR A 394 31.35 -0.90 17.78
CA THR A 394 31.85 -1.07 19.17
C THR A 394 30.69 -1.33 20.12
#